data_AF-A0A9D6XVF8-F1
#
_entry.id   AF-A0A9D6XVF8-F1
#
_cell.length_a   1.000
_cell.length_b   1.000
_cell.length_c   1.000
_cell.angle_alpha   90.00
_cell.angle_beta   90.00
_cell.angle_gamma   90.00
#
_symmetry.space_group_name_H-M   'P 1'
#
loop_
_entity.id
_entity.type
_entity.pdbx_description
1 polymer ?
#
loop_
_entity_poly.entity_id
_entity_poly.type
_entity_poly.pdbx_seq_one_letter_code
_entity_poly.pdbx_strand_id
1 'polypeptide(L)'
;MTGQRERLLLNKPPRGRLGLSRGVLLLALPFAGVGAWVTGIGTGVFAPQPGTSALPSWLVIVIGLIFSAVGLYLVAETLRSVGRTALAKRLHGTAMPWLLDYSWPQQRAVHDEVGWSAYRSLAGAGAFGAFVAVLHMPILLEPDPAELPVMLYVVLGIFDLITLGLLLHGLLLVARRLRYGRTRVRLNAFPFYVGQALDVVFEGGSALAGMEGLSATLRLVEEAVETHGHGKDRSTRLVCYRIYGDERVLDTDRQGKASLSFPLPADLPGNRLLDTPPTYWELEVRAARPGVDYVGTFLMPVYRAAAS
;
A
#
# COMPACT_ATOMS: atom_id res chain seq x y z
N MET A 1 -30.00 -11.77 -8.89
CA MET A 1 -29.90 -11.53 -7.44
C MET A 1 -29.02 -10.30 -7.24
N THR A 2 -29.57 -9.19 -6.79
CA THR A 2 -28.82 -7.98 -6.45
C THR A 2 -27.95 -8.31 -5.23
N GLY A 3 -26.69 -8.64 -5.47
CA GLY A 3 -25.71 -8.93 -4.41
C GLY A 3 -25.64 -7.74 -3.45
N GLN A 4 -25.94 -7.98 -2.19
CA GLN A 4 -25.88 -6.97 -1.15
C GLN A 4 -24.44 -6.45 -1.06
N ARG A 5 -24.22 -5.17 -1.41
CA ARG A 5 -22.90 -4.54 -1.29
C ARG A 5 -22.53 -4.46 0.18
N GLU A 6 -21.61 -5.29 0.60
CA GLU A 6 -21.14 -5.29 1.97
C GLU A 6 -19.87 -4.45 2.08
N ARG A 7 -19.89 -3.47 2.97
CA ARG A 7 -18.72 -2.62 3.24
C ARG A 7 -17.67 -3.46 3.96
N LEU A 8 -16.50 -3.60 3.36
CA LEU A 8 -15.37 -4.27 4.00
C LEU A 8 -14.64 -3.28 4.91
N LEU A 9 -14.47 -3.67 6.17
CA LEU A 9 -13.43 -3.08 7.03
C LEU A 9 -12.09 -3.68 6.60
N LEU A 10 -11.50 -3.13 5.55
CA LEU A 10 -10.20 -3.57 5.09
C LEU A 10 -9.11 -3.03 6.01
N ASN A 11 -8.31 -3.95 6.55
CA ASN A 11 -7.03 -3.65 7.19
C ASN A 11 -5.90 -3.41 6.19
N LYS A 12 -6.22 -3.21 4.90
CA LYS A 12 -5.22 -3.02 3.83
C LYS A 12 -5.48 -1.71 3.10
N PRO A 13 -4.42 -1.02 2.64
CA PRO A 13 -4.58 0.16 1.82
C PRO A 13 -5.28 -0.21 0.50
N PRO A 14 -6.20 0.63 0.01
CA PRO A 14 -6.84 0.43 -1.28
C PRO A 14 -5.79 0.36 -2.41
N ARG A 15 -6.03 -0.51 -3.39
CA ARG A 15 -5.18 -0.68 -4.58
C ARG A 15 -5.38 0.46 -5.57
N GLY A 16 -6.57 1.08 -5.57
CA GLY A 16 -6.86 2.27 -6.35
C GLY A 16 -6.08 3.47 -5.86
N ARG A 17 -5.24 4.03 -6.74
CA ARG A 17 -4.45 5.25 -6.46
C ARG A 17 -5.29 6.54 -6.47
N LEU A 18 -6.60 6.44 -6.31
CA LEU A 18 -7.54 7.42 -6.86
C LEU A 18 -7.92 8.61 -5.99
N GLY A 19 -7.49 8.63 -4.74
CA GLY A 19 -7.63 9.82 -3.90
C GLY A 19 -6.36 10.65 -3.78
N LEU A 20 -5.19 10.02 -3.92
CA LEU A 20 -3.94 10.65 -3.50
C LEU A 20 -3.33 11.58 -4.54
N SER A 21 -3.53 11.40 -5.85
CA SER A 21 -2.70 12.11 -6.84
C SER A 21 -2.81 13.64 -6.79
N ARG A 22 -4.01 14.22 -6.64
CA ARG A 22 -4.16 15.69 -6.57
C ARG A 22 -3.75 16.26 -5.21
N GLY A 23 -4.17 15.62 -4.12
CA GLY A 23 -3.82 16.05 -2.76
C GLY A 23 -2.32 15.91 -2.46
N VAL A 24 -1.72 14.80 -2.89
CA VAL A 24 -0.27 14.58 -2.78
C VAL A 24 0.49 15.59 -3.62
N LEU A 25 0.04 15.94 -4.83
CA LEU A 25 0.72 16.97 -5.62
C LEU A 25 0.67 18.35 -4.94
N LEU A 26 -0.50 18.72 -4.41
CA LEU A 26 -0.68 19.97 -3.66
C LEU A 26 0.17 20.02 -2.39
N LEU A 27 0.41 18.87 -1.75
CA LEU A 27 1.29 18.77 -0.58
C LEU A 27 2.78 18.71 -0.97
N ALA A 28 3.11 18.00 -2.04
CA ALA A 28 4.48 17.73 -2.46
C ALA A 28 5.18 18.95 -3.06
N LEU A 29 4.45 19.80 -3.79
CA LEU A 29 5.00 21.01 -4.40
C LEU A 29 5.55 22.01 -3.36
N PRO A 30 4.81 22.36 -2.29
CA PRO A 30 5.34 23.15 -1.17
C PRO A 30 6.57 22.50 -0.53
N PHE A 31 6.58 21.19 -0.28
CA PHE A 31 7.75 20.51 0.28
C PHE A 31 8.99 20.64 -0.63
N ALA A 32 8.80 20.44 -1.94
CA ALA A 32 9.88 20.60 -2.92
C ALA A 32 10.41 22.05 -2.95
N GLY A 33 9.50 23.03 -3.00
CA GLY A 33 9.82 24.45 -3.07
C GLY A 33 10.46 25.00 -1.79
N VAL A 34 9.88 24.68 -0.63
CA VAL A 34 10.42 25.07 0.69
C VAL A 34 11.78 24.43 0.91
N GLY A 35 11.95 23.14 0.59
CA GLY A 35 13.26 22.49 0.68
C GLY A 35 14.31 23.17 -0.18
N ALA A 36 13.96 23.58 -1.40
CA ALA A 36 14.88 24.22 -2.33
C ALA A 36 15.26 25.61 -1.83
N TRP A 37 14.29 26.34 -1.28
CA TRP A 37 14.49 27.64 -0.66
C TRP A 37 15.39 27.56 0.58
N VAL A 38 15.13 26.61 1.50
CA VAL A 38 15.96 26.37 2.69
C VAL A 38 17.38 25.98 2.30
N THR A 39 17.54 25.12 1.28
CA THR A 39 18.85 24.77 0.74
C THR A 39 19.59 26.02 0.25
N GLY A 40 18.90 26.91 -0.47
CA GLY A 40 19.49 28.15 -0.97
C GLY A 40 19.86 29.15 0.13
N ILE A 41 19.17 29.16 1.27
CA ILE A 41 19.61 29.92 2.46
C ILE A 41 20.93 29.35 2.98
N GLY A 42 21.01 28.03 3.15
CA GLY A 42 22.21 27.38 3.66
C GLY A 42 23.44 27.52 2.76
N THR A 43 23.26 27.60 1.44
CA THR A 43 24.34 27.85 0.47
C THR A 43 24.68 29.33 0.25
N GLY A 44 23.93 30.25 0.86
CA GLY A 44 24.11 31.69 0.69
C GLY A 44 23.57 32.27 -0.62
N VAL A 45 22.78 31.49 -1.38
CA VAL A 45 22.07 31.97 -2.58
C VAL A 45 20.91 32.90 -2.19
N PHE A 46 20.26 32.65 -1.06
CA PHE A 46 19.21 33.49 -0.50
C PHE A 46 19.67 34.17 0.79
N ALA A 47 19.10 35.34 1.08
CA ALA A 47 19.41 36.08 2.30
C ALA A 47 19.07 35.25 3.56
N PRO A 48 19.95 35.26 4.58
CA PRO A 48 19.70 34.55 5.84
C PRO A 48 18.44 35.08 6.52
N GLN A 49 17.69 34.19 7.16
CA GLN A 49 16.46 34.52 7.87
C GLN A 49 16.75 34.74 9.36
N PRO A 50 15.91 35.51 10.08
CA PRO A 50 16.03 35.65 11.52
C PRO A 50 16.04 34.26 12.19
N GLY A 51 17.04 34.00 13.03
CA GLY A 51 17.21 32.73 13.74
C GLY A 51 18.01 31.64 13.00
N THR A 52 18.27 31.77 11.69
CA THR A 52 19.12 30.78 10.99
C THR A 52 20.61 31.00 11.21
N SER A 53 21.01 32.16 11.73
CA SER A 53 22.42 32.51 11.99
C SER A 53 23.05 31.69 13.11
N ALA A 54 22.25 31.12 14.01
CA ALA A 54 22.75 30.26 15.09
C ALA A 54 23.04 28.82 14.61
N LEU A 55 22.46 28.40 13.48
CA LEU A 55 22.60 27.03 12.98
C LEU A 55 23.80 26.91 12.02
N PRO A 56 24.57 25.82 12.08
CA PRO A 56 25.59 25.52 11.08
C PRO A 56 24.96 25.44 9.68
N SER A 57 25.58 26.10 8.69
CA SER A 57 25.07 26.17 7.31
C SER A 57 24.86 24.79 6.69
N TRP A 58 25.75 23.83 6.96
CA TRP A 58 25.63 22.45 6.48
C TRP A 58 24.34 21.78 6.95
N LEU A 59 23.88 22.06 8.18
CA LEU A 59 22.66 21.47 8.72
C LEU A 59 21.43 22.02 7.99
N VAL A 60 21.40 23.34 7.75
CA VAL A 60 20.35 24.01 6.98
C VAL A 60 20.29 23.44 5.55
N ILE A 61 21.44 23.24 4.91
CA ILE A 61 21.54 22.60 3.58
C ILE A 61 20.94 21.18 3.62
N VAL A 62 21.35 20.35 4.59
CA VAL A 62 20.89 18.96 4.70
C VAL A 62 19.37 18.88 4.89
N ILE A 63 18.81 19.73 5.77
CA ILE A 63 17.35 19.81 5.98
C ILE A 63 16.67 20.17 4.67
N GLY A 64 17.12 21.24 4.00
CA GLY A 64 16.56 21.68 2.72
C GLY A 64 16.57 20.57 1.67
N LEU A 65 17.71 19.87 1.51
CA LEU A 65 17.86 18.78 0.55
C LEU A 65 16.92 17.61 0.83
N ILE A 66 16.71 17.23 2.09
CA ILE A 66 15.78 16.16 2.46
C ILE A 66 14.35 16.54 2.06
N PHE A 67 13.90 17.75 2.42
CA PHE A 67 12.56 18.23 2.04
C PHE A 67 12.37 18.30 0.52
N SER A 68 13.38 18.80 -0.20
CA SER A 68 13.36 18.83 -1.67
C SER A 68 13.30 17.43 -2.27
N ALA A 69 14.12 16.49 -1.80
CA ALA A 69 14.16 15.13 -2.33
C ALA A 69 12.82 14.41 -2.12
N VAL A 70 12.23 14.54 -0.93
CA VAL A 70 10.90 13.96 -0.64
C VAL A 70 9.83 14.59 -1.51
N GLY A 71 9.79 15.93 -1.61
CA GLY A 71 8.83 16.64 -2.45
C GLY A 71 8.93 16.23 -3.93
N LEU A 72 10.14 16.21 -4.49
CA LEU A 72 10.40 15.81 -5.87
C LEU A 72 10.04 14.34 -6.14
N TYR A 73 10.35 13.44 -5.20
CA TYR A 73 9.97 12.04 -5.29
C TYR A 73 8.45 11.87 -5.37
N LEU A 74 7.70 12.55 -4.50
CA LEU A 74 6.24 12.51 -4.50
C LEU A 74 5.64 13.08 -5.79
N VAL A 75 6.19 14.18 -6.32
CA VAL A 75 5.79 14.75 -7.62
C VAL A 75 6.04 13.73 -8.73
N ALA A 76 7.24 13.14 -8.79
CA ALA A 76 7.60 12.17 -9.83
C ALA A 76 6.70 10.93 -9.81
N GLU A 77 6.42 10.37 -8.63
CA GLU A 77 5.53 9.21 -8.49
C GLU A 77 4.08 9.56 -8.89
N THR A 78 3.64 10.78 -8.56
CA THR A 78 2.32 11.29 -8.98
C THR A 78 2.22 11.40 -10.50
N LEU A 79 3.20 12.04 -11.15
CA LEU A 79 3.24 12.18 -12.61
C LEU A 79 3.30 10.81 -13.31
N ARG A 80 4.13 9.88 -12.81
CA ARG A 80 4.18 8.50 -13.31
C ARG A 80 2.83 7.80 -13.18
N SER A 81 2.13 7.99 -12.07
CA SER A 81 0.80 7.40 -11.87
C SER A 81 -0.22 7.95 -12.88
N VAL A 82 -0.25 9.27 -13.10
CA VAL A 82 -1.15 9.91 -14.06
C VAL A 82 -0.84 9.46 -15.49
N GLY A 83 0.44 9.39 -15.86
CA GLY A 83 0.88 8.92 -17.18
C GLY A 83 0.44 7.48 -17.46
N ARG A 84 0.56 6.58 -16.47
CA ARG A 84 0.09 5.19 -16.58
C ARG A 84 -1.42 5.12 -16.75
N THR A 85 -2.19 5.88 -15.97
CA THR A 85 -3.66 5.93 -16.13
C THR A 85 -4.06 6.51 -17.49
N ALA A 86 -3.37 7.54 -17.98
CA ALA A 86 -3.63 8.11 -19.29
C ALA A 86 -3.34 7.10 -20.43
N LEU A 87 -2.22 6.37 -20.33
CA LEU A 87 -1.86 5.32 -21.29
C LEU A 87 -2.86 4.16 -21.24
N ALA A 88 -3.23 3.72 -20.04
CA ALA A 88 -4.26 2.70 -19.80
C ALA A 88 -5.62 3.04 -20.42
N LYS A 89 -6.04 4.30 -20.32
CA LYS A 89 -7.28 4.78 -20.96
C LYS A 89 -7.21 4.75 -22.49
N ARG A 90 -6.03 4.98 -23.08
CA ARG A 90 -5.83 4.89 -24.53
C ARG A 90 -5.84 3.45 -25.05
N LEU A 91 -5.42 2.51 -24.21
CA LEU A 91 -5.32 1.09 -24.55
C LEU A 91 -6.54 0.26 -24.10
N HIS A 92 -7.55 0.93 -23.52
CA HIS A 92 -8.83 0.33 -23.19
C HIS A 92 -9.49 -0.20 -24.47
N GLY A 93 -9.73 -1.51 -24.55
CA GLY A 93 -10.25 -2.19 -25.75
C GLY A 93 -9.24 -3.07 -26.48
N THR A 94 -7.97 -3.13 -26.02
CA THR A 94 -7.02 -4.13 -26.51
C THR A 94 -7.40 -5.54 -26.02
N ALA A 95 -7.11 -6.56 -26.83
CA ALA A 95 -7.52 -7.95 -26.58
C ALA A 95 -6.91 -8.61 -25.31
N MET A 96 -5.96 -7.95 -24.64
CA MET A 96 -5.18 -8.51 -23.53
C MET A 96 -5.03 -7.51 -22.36
N PRO A 97 -6.12 -7.18 -21.64
CA PRO A 97 -6.10 -6.18 -20.56
C PRO A 97 -5.11 -6.51 -19.42
N TRP A 98 -4.86 -7.80 -19.17
CA TRP A 98 -3.92 -8.25 -18.14
C TRP A 98 -2.48 -7.84 -18.40
N LEU A 99 -2.06 -7.58 -19.64
CA LEU A 99 -0.68 -7.16 -19.92
C LEU A 99 -0.39 -5.73 -19.45
N LEU A 100 -1.43 -4.92 -19.28
CA LEU A 100 -1.31 -3.48 -19.00
C LEU A 100 -1.66 -3.14 -17.55
N ASP A 101 -2.50 -3.96 -16.93
CA ASP A 101 -3.14 -3.61 -15.67
C ASP A 101 -2.27 -3.91 -14.44
N TYR A 102 -1.51 -4.99 -14.50
CA TYR A 102 -0.67 -5.45 -13.42
C TYR A 102 0.53 -6.21 -13.99
N SER A 103 1.69 -6.10 -13.32
CA SER A 103 2.89 -6.85 -13.67
C SER A 103 2.75 -8.30 -13.19
N TRP A 104 1.86 -9.06 -13.84
CA TRP A 104 1.63 -10.46 -13.49
C TRP A 104 2.93 -11.26 -13.60
N PRO A 105 3.25 -12.07 -12.58
CA PRO A 105 4.45 -12.91 -12.62
C PRO A 105 4.39 -13.89 -13.78
N GLN A 106 5.43 -13.92 -14.62
CA GLN A 106 5.53 -14.85 -15.74
C GLN A 106 5.46 -16.34 -15.30
N GLN A 107 5.79 -16.61 -14.03
CA GLN A 107 5.87 -17.96 -13.47
C GLN A 107 4.52 -18.56 -13.03
N ARG A 108 3.37 -17.96 -13.39
CA ARG A 108 2.02 -18.41 -12.95
C ARG A 108 1.91 -18.61 -11.44
N ALA A 109 2.66 -17.84 -10.65
CA ALA A 109 2.65 -17.89 -9.20
C ALA A 109 2.42 -16.48 -8.67
N VAL A 110 1.37 -16.30 -7.88
CA VAL A 110 1.05 -15.04 -7.23
C VAL A 110 1.54 -15.11 -5.79
N HIS A 111 2.40 -14.19 -5.39
CA HIS A 111 2.92 -14.09 -4.03
C HIS A 111 1.99 -13.28 -3.13
N ASP A 112 2.09 -13.54 -1.83
CA ASP A 112 1.44 -12.72 -0.82
C ASP A 112 1.98 -11.28 -0.82
N GLU A 113 1.10 -10.32 -0.55
CA GLU A 113 1.49 -8.90 -0.49
C GLU A 113 2.27 -8.54 0.78
N VAL A 114 2.30 -9.44 1.79
CA VAL A 114 2.88 -9.17 3.11
C VAL A 114 4.39 -8.92 3.02
N GLY A 115 5.11 -9.70 2.22
CA GLY A 115 6.58 -9.60 2.16
C GLY A 115 7.09 -8.25 1.69
N TRP A 116 6.51 -7.72 0.60
CA TRP A 116 6.88 -6.41 0.08
C TRP A 116 6.37 -5.27 0.98
N SER A 117 5.20 -5.45 1.58
CA SER A 117 4.64 -4.51 2.55
C SER A 117 5.49 -4.37 3.81
N ALA A 118 6.07 -5.47 4.31
CA ALA A 118 6.97 -5.45 5.46
C ALA A 118 8.23 -4.61 5.19
N TYR A 119 8.89 -4.86 4.04
CA TYR A 119 10.07 -4.09 3.63
C TYR A 119 9.73 -2.61 3.45
N ARG A 120 8.63 -2.29 2.75
CA ARG A 120 8.19 -0.90 2.58
C ARG A 120 7.86 -0.21 3.89
N SER A 121 7.24 -0.92 4.83
CA SER A 121 6.90 -0.35 6.14
C SER A 121 8.15 -0.04 6.96
N LEU A 122 9.14 -0.94 6.98
CA LEU A 122 10.41 -0.70 7.66
C LEU A 122 11.24 0.38 6.98
N ALA A 123 11.32 0.39 5.64
CA ALA A 123 12.00 1.44 4.91
C ALA A 123 11.34 2.81 5.14
N GLY A 124 10.01 2.85 5.17
CA GLY A 124 9.24 4.05 5.51
C GLY A 124 9.49 4.52 6.95
N ALA A 125 9.47 3.60 7.92
CA ALA A 125 9.78 3.89 9.32
C ALA A 125 11.22 4.40 9.49
N GLY A 126 12.19 3.78 8.82
CA GLY A 126 13.59 4.20 8.86
C GLY A 126 13.81 5.58 8.22
N ALA A 127 13.18 5.84 7.07
CA ALA A 127 13.24 7.15 6.43
C ALA A 127 12.61 8.25 7.30
N PHE A 128 11.45 7.96 7.90
CA PHE A 128 10.80 8.88 8.83
C PHE A 128 11.62 9.09 10.11
N GLY A 129 12.19 8.03 10.68
CA GLY A 129 13.08 8.12 11.83
C GLY A 129 14.34 8.93 11.57
N ALA A 130 14.95 8.79 10.38
CA ALA A 130 16.08 9.63 9.98
C ALA A 130 15.70 11.12 9.89
N PHE A 131 14.51 11.41 9.34
CA PHE A 131 13.97 12.77 9.33
C PHE A 131 13.77 13.31 10.75
N VAL A 132 13.16 12.53 11.64
CA VAL A 132 12.95 12.92 13.04
C VAL A 132 14.26 13.10 13.78
N ALA A 133 15.27 12.27 13.52
CA ALA A 133 16.61 12.43 14.11
C ALA A 133 17.26 13.76 13.71
N VAL A 134 17.11 14.20 12.46
CA VAL A 134 17.59 15.52 12.03
C VAL A 134 16.85 16.66 12.76
N LEU A 135 15.54 16.51 12.98
CA LEU A 135 14.76 17.49 13.74
C LEU A 135 15.12 17.56 15.23
N HIS A 136 15.75 16.53 15.78
CA HIS A 136 16.28 16.53 17.15
C HIS A 136 17.63 17.23 17.28
N MET A 137 18.32 17.54 16.18
CA MET A 137 19.65 18.17 16.21
C MET A 137 19.69 19.51 16.98
N PRO A 138 18.70 20.41 16.89
CA PRO A 138 18.70 21.63 17.70
C PRO A 138 18.75 21.35 19.21
N ILE A 139 18.05 20.33 19.71
CA ILE A 139 18.09 19.94 21.13
C ILE A 139 19.49 19.44 21.52
N LEU A 140 20.16 18.72 20.61
CA LEU A 140 21.49 18.16 20.85
C LEU A 140 22.62 19.20 20.75
N LEU A 141 22.41 20.26 19.97
CA LEU A 141 23.41 21.29 19.70
C LEU A 141 23.26 22.51 20.61
N GLU A 142 22.09 22.76 21.19
CA GLU A 142 21.85 23.87 22.13
C GLU A 142 22.48 23.57 23.50
N PRO A 143 23.39 24.43 24.02
CA PRO A 143 24.03 24.21 25.32
C PRO A 143 23.05 24.25 26.49
N ASP A 144 22.00 25.07 26.39
CA ASP A 144 20.91 25.13 27.37
C ASP A 144 19.57 24.76 26.70
N PRO A 145 19.24 23.46 26.61
CA PRO A 145 18.00 23.02 25.98
C PRO A 145 16.75 23.52 26.71
N ALA A 146 16.85 23.99 27.96
CA ALA A 146 15.70 24.53 28.70
C ALA A 146 15.18 25.86 28.10
N GLU A 147 15.99 26.56 27.31
CA GLU A 147 15.58 27.79 26.61
C GLU A 147 14.72 27.50 25.36
N LEU A 148 14.70 26.26 24.88
CA LEU A 148 13.91 25.90 23.71
C LEU A 148 12.40 25.94 24.02
N PRO A 149 11.56 26.39 23.08
CA PRO A 149 10.12 26.46 23.29
C PRO A 149 9.53 25.09 23.65
N VAL A 150 8.72 25.01 24.71
CA VAL A 150 8.01 23.77 25.13
C VAL A 150 7.24 23.13 23.97
N MET A 151 6.68 23.94 23.07
CA MET A 151 5.99 23.47 21.86
C MET A 151 6.86 22.59 20.95
N LEU A 152 8.17 22.88 20.84
CA LEU A 152 9.11 22.08 20.04
C LEU A 152 9.19 20.65 20.57
N TYR A 153 9.35 20.49 21.89
CA TYR A 153 9.39 19.17 22.54
C TYR A 153 8.10 18.38 22.34
N VAL A 154 6.94 19.04 22.43
CA VAL A 154 5.65 18.39 22.19
C VAL A 154 5.55 17.89 20.74
N VAL A 155 5.95 18.71 19.76
CA VAL A 155 5.92 18.33 18.35
C VAL A 155 6.87 17.17 18.06
N LEU A 156 8.10 17.22 18.59
CA LEU A 156 9.08 16.15 18.42
C LEU A 156 8.61 14.85 19.06
N GLY A 157 8.06 14.91 20.28
CA GLY A 157 7.49 13.74 20.95
C GLY A 157 6.34 13.09 20.17
N ILE A 158 5.49 13.87 19.49
CA ILE A 158 4.46 13.34 18.60
C ILE A 158 5.10 12.59 17.41
N PHE A 159 6.14 13.16 16.80
CA PHE A 159 6.85 12.51 15.71
C PHE A 159 7.58 11.24 16.16
N ASP A 160 8.14 11.20 17.37
CA ASP A 160 8.72 9.98 17.94
C ASP A 160 7.67 8.90 18.14
N LEU A 161 6.49 9.24 18.67
CA LEU A 161 5.38 8.28 18.81
C LEU A 161 4.91 7.73 17.46
N ILE A 162 4.83 8.57 16.42
CA ILE A 162 4.52 8.14 15.05
C ILE A 162 5.62 7.20 14.53
N THR A 163 6.89 7.55 14.73
CA THR A 163 8.03 6.72 14.32
C THR A 163 8.00 5.36 15.00
N LEU A 164 7.76 5.33 16.31
CA LEU A 164 7.63 4.12 17.10
C LEU A 164 6.46 3.25 16.59
N GLY A 165 5.30 3.86 16.34
CA GLY A 165 4.14 3.16 15.79
C GLY A 165 4.42 2.51 14.42
N LEU A 166 5.07 3.25 13.51
CA LEU A 166 5.49 2.73 12.20
C LEU A 166 6.50 1.59 12.33
N LEU A 167 7.47 1.72 13.24
CA LEU A 167 8.48 0.70 13.50
C LEU A 167 7.84 -0.58 14.06
N LEU A 168 6.98 -0.46 15.07
CA LEU A 168 6.27 -1.60 15.65
C LEU A 168 5.40 -2.30 14.60
N HIS A 169 4.68 -1.54 13.77
CA HIS A 169 3.91 -2.12 12.66
C HIS A 169 4.80 -2.89 11.67
N GLY A 170 5.92 -2.29 11.24
CA GLY A 170 6.89 -2.94 10.37
C GLY A 170 7.48 -4.22 10.98
N LEU A 171 7.82 -4.19 12.28
CA LEU A 171 8.31 -5.36 13.02
C LEU A 171 7.26 -6.47 13.11
N LEU A 172 5.99 -6.14 13.32
CA LEU A 172 4.90 -7.13 13.29
C LEU A 172 4.76 -7.79 11.91
N LEU A 173 4.87 -7.03 10.83
CA LEU A 173 4.86 -7.58 9.47
C LEU A 173 6.07 -8.48 9.20
N VAL A 174 7.26 -8.10 9.69
CA VAL A 174 8.45 -8.95 9.61
C VAL A 174 8.30 -10.21 10.45
N ALA A 175 7.79 -10.12 11.67
CA ALA A 175 7.54 -11.28 12.52
C ALA A 175 6.56 -12.26 11.84
N ARG A 176 5.49 -11.75 11.22
CA ARG A 176 4.57 -12.54 10.40
C ARG A 176 5.31 -13.21 9.22
N ARG A 177 6.17 -12.46 8.52
CA ARG A 177 6.95 -12.97 7.38
C ARG A 177 7.96 -14.04 7.80
N LEU A 178 8.63 -13.87 8.94
CA LEU A 178 9.56 -14.87 9.47
C LEU A 178 8.82 -16.14 9.90
N ARG A 179 7.66 -15.99 10.54
CA ARG A 179 6.86 -17.13 11.03
C ARG A 179 6.24 -17.96 9.91
N TYR A 180 5.72 -17.33 8.86
CA TYR A 180 4.99 -18.01 7.79
C TYR A 180 5.80 -18.18 6.49
N GLY A 181 6.94 -17.50 6.38
CA GLY A 181 7.77 -17.55 5.19
C GLY A 181 7.10 -16.92 3.97
N ARG A 182 7.51 -17.41 2.79
CA ARG A 182 6.99 -17.00 1.48
C ARG A 182 5.82 -17.89 1.10
N THR A 183 4.60 -17.38 1.25
CA THR A 183 3.42 -18.06 0.73
C THR A 183 3.12 -17.59 -0.69
N ARG A 184 2.53 -18.48 -1.50
CA ARG A 184 2.14 -18.19 -2.87
C ARG A 184 0.96 -19.04 -3.30
N VAL A 185 0.30 -18.60 -4.35
CA VAL A 185 -0.76 -19.33 -5.03
C VAL A 185 -0.28 -19.62 -6.44
N ARG A 186 -0.16 -20.90 -6.77
CA ARG A 186 0.19 -21.36 -8.11
C ARG A 186 -1.09 -21.50 -8.93
N LEU A 187 -1.09 -20.88 -10.10
CA LEU A 187 -2.23 -20.83 -11.00
C LEU A 187 -2.15 -22.00 -11.99
N ASN A 188 -3.24 -22.75 -12.13
CA ASN A 188 -3.28 -23.84 -13.12
C ASN A 188 -3.46 -23.31 -14.55
N ALA A 189 -4.19 -22.20 -14.70
CA ALA A 189 -4.36 -21.47 -15.95
C ALA A 189 -4.04 -19.97 -15.77
N PHE A 190 -3.76 -19.27 -16.87
CA PHE A 190 -3.59 -17.82 -16.86
C PHE A 190 -3.93 -17.23 -18.24
N PRO A 191 -4.76 -16.17 -18.31
CA PRO A 191 -5.66 -15.69 -17.25
C PRO A 191 -6.81 -16.68 -16.97
N PHE A 192 -7.60 -16.41 -15.93
CA PHE A 192 -8.91 -17.04 -15.73
C PHE A 192 -10.03 -16.17 -16.31
N TYR A 193 -11.14 -16.78 -16.69
CA TYR A 193 -12.30 -16.06 -17.21
C TYR A 193 -13.53 -16.26 -16.33
N VAL A 194 -14.36 -15.22 -16.18
CA VAL A 194 -15.67 -15.35 -15.54
C VAL A 194 -16.52 -16.43 -16.23
N GLY A 195 -17.31 -17.17 -15.46
CA GLY A 195 -18.05 -18.34 -15.94
C GLY A 195 -17.24 -19.66 -15.92
N GLN A 196 -15.93 -19.62 -15.65
CA GLN A 196 -15.07 -20.80 -15.51
C GLN A 196 -14.75 -21.09 -14.03
N ALA A 197 -14.12 -22.23 -13.76
CA ALA A 197 -13.55 -22.51 -12.44
C ALA A 197 -12.19 -21.82 -12.28
N LEU A 198 -11.95 -21.22 -11.12
CA LEU A 198 -10.65 -20.76 -10.67
C LEU A 198 -9.97 -21.90 -9.92
N ASP A 199 -9.16 -22.67 -10.65
CA ASP A 199 -8.39 -23.77 -10.09
C ASP A 199 -6.96 -23.31 -9.76
N VAL A 200 -6.63 -23.34 -8.47
CA VAL A 200 -5.33 -22.89 -7.97
C VAL A 200 -4.80 -23.82 -6.89
N VAL A 201 -3.48 -23.78 -6.68
CA VAL A 201 -2.83 -24.50 -5.58
C VAL A 201 -2.23 -23.48 -4.63
N PHE A 202 -2.74 -23.43 -3.41
CA PHE A 202 -2.13 -22.68 -2.33
C PHE A 202 -0.86 -23.40 -1.87
N GLU A 203 0.23 -22.65 -1.72
CA GLU A 203 1.52 -23.13 -1.23
C GLU A 203 1.92 -22.29 -0.01
N GLY A 204 1.55 -22.76 1.18
CA GLY A 204 1.79 -22.14 2.47
C GLY A 204 3.15 -22.45 3.10
N GLY A 205 3.85 -23.46 2.59
CA GLY A 205 5.16 -23.89 3.10
C GLY A 205 5.09 -24.61 4.45
N SER A 206 6.26 -24.87 5.05
CA SER A 206 6.37 -25.68 6.28
C SER A 206 5.61 -25.11 7.48
N ALA A 207 5.48 -23.79 7.57
CA ALA A 207 4.78 -23.13 8.67
C ALA A 207 3.27 -23.43 8.71
N LEU A 208 2.71 -23.84 7.57
CA LEU A 208 1.31 -24.18 7.36
C LEU A 208 1.16 -25.64 6.89
N ALA A 209 2.14 -26.51 7.14
CA ALA A 209 2.08 -27.93 6.76
C ALA A 209 1.16 -28.72 7.70
N GLY A 210 0.32 -29.60 7.14
CA GLY A 210 -0.58 -30.48 7.88
C GLY A 210 -1.61 -29.74 8.73
N MET A 211 -1.98 -28.52 8.34
CA MET A 211 -2.95 -27.73 9.07
C MET A 211 -4.35 -28.00 8.53
N GLU A 212 -5.29 -28.16 9.45
CA GLU A 212 -6.70 -28.35 9.14
C GLU A 212 -7.48 -27.06 9.37
N GLY A 213 -8.58 -26.89 8.65
CA GLY A 213 -9.55 -25.84 8.93
C GLY A 213 -9.10 -24.42 8.53
N LEU A 214 -8.21 -24.27 7.56
CA LEU A 214 -7.90 -22.94 7.02
C LEU A 214 -9.12 -22.41 6.26
N SER A 215 -9.40 -21.13 6.39
CA SER A 215 -10.44 -20.47 5.58
C SER A 215 -9.81 -19.84 4.35
N ALA A 216 -10.34 -20.14 3.18
CA ALA A 216 -10.02 -19.48 1.92
C ALA A 216 -11.27 -18.80 1.38
N THR A 217 -11.21 -17.47 1.26
CA THR A 217 -12.30 -16.65 0.73
C THR A 217 -11.88 -16.05 -0.61
N LEU A 218 -12.56 -16.45 -1.69
CA LEU A 218 -12.50 -15.74 -2.96
C LEU A 218 -13.49 -14.59 -2.92
N ARG A 219 -13.05 -13.37 -3.22
CA ARG A 219 -13.93 -12.20 -3.24
C ARG A 219 -13.69 -11.29 -4.43
N LEU A 220 -14.78 -10.67 -4.89
CA LEU A 220 -14.74 -9.55 -5.82
C LEU A 220 -14.85 -8.26 -5.00
N VAL A 221 -13.82 -7.43 -5.08
CA VAL A 221 -13.73 -6.16 -4.39
C VAL A 221 -13.89 -5.04 -5.40
N GLU A 222 -14.80 -4.12 -5.12
CA GLU A 222 -14.96 -2.85 -5.82
C GLU A 222 -14.56 -1.73 -4.85
N GLU A 223 -13.62 -0.89 -5.27
CA GLU A 223 -13.34 0.31 -4.50
C GLU A 223 -14.37 1.39 -4.84
N ALA A 224 -14.62 2.33 -3.93
CA ALA A 224 -15.55 3.42 -4.16
C ALA A 224 -15.13 4.65 -3.36
N VAL A 225 -15.35 5.83 -3.94
CA VAL A 225 -15.10 7.10 -3.27
C VAL A 225 -16.42 7.60 -2.70
N GLU A 226 -16.56 7.57 -1.39
CA GLU A 226 -17.73 8.07 -0.70
C GLU A 226 -17.49 9.49 -0.22
N THR A 227 -18.37 10.40 -0.63
CA THR A 227 -18.43 11.75 -0.07
C THR A 227 -19.49 11.78 1.02
N HIS A 228 -19.11 12.14 2.25
CA HIS A 228 -20.02 12.40 3.36
C HIS A 228 -20.02 13.88 3.72
N GLY A 229 -21.17 14.40 4.14
CA GLY A 229 -21.36 15.80 4.54
C GLY A 229 -21.74 16.74 3.39
N HIS A 230 -22.07 17.98 3.74
CA HIS A 230 -22.43 19.06 2.80
C HIS A 230 -21.57 20.30 3.03
N GLY A 231 -21.31 21.06 1.96
CA GLY A 231 -20.59 22.33 2.04
C GLY A 231 -19.12 22.18 2.47
N LYS A 232 -18.72 22.92 3.51
CA LYS A 232 -17.33 22.97 4.01
C LYS A 232 -16.93 21.72 4.80
N ASP A 233 -17.89 20.93 5.28
CA ASP A 233 -17.64 19.69 6.05
C ASP A 233 -17.68 18.44 5.15
N ARG A 234 -17.45 18.62 3.85
CA ARG A 234 -17.37 17.54 2.88
C ARG A 234 -16.11 16.71 3.14
N SER A 235 -16.29 15.48 3.61
CA SER A 235 -15.21 14.50 3.75
C SER A 235 -15.31 13.43 2.66
N THR A 236 -14.20 13.13 2.02
CA THR A 236 -14.11 12.09 1.00
C THR A 236 -13.34 10.91 1.56
N ARG A 237 -13.95 9.73 1.61
CA ARG A 237 -13.33 8.49 2.10
C ARG A 237 -13.31 7.44 1.00
N LEU A 238 -12.17 6.80 0.82
CA LEU A 238 -12.06 5.63 -0.05
C LEU A 238 -12.52 4.41 0.75
N VAL A 239 -13.51 3.69 0.21
CA VAL A 239 -14.16 2.54 0.84
C VAL A 239 -14.08 1.37 -0.13
N CYS A 240 -14.00 0.17 0.41
CA CYS A 240 -13.99 -1.04 -0.40
C CYS A 240 -15.24 -1.87 -0.12
N TYR A 241 -15.88 -2.33 -1.19
CA TYR A 241 -17.09 -3.10 -1.19
C TYR A 241 -16.81 -4.52 -1.62
N ARG A 242 -17.29 -5.48 -0.84
CA ARG A 242 -17.41 -6.87 -1.27
C ARG A 242 -18.66 -7.00 -2.12
N ILE A 243 -18.47 -7.22 -3.41
CA ILE A 243 -19.55 -7.45 -4.37
C ILE A 243 -19.91 -8.94 -4.44
N TYR A 244 -18.91 -9.80 -4.23
CA TYR A 244 -19.06 -11.24 -4.18
C TYR A 244 -18.08 -11.84 -3.16
N GLY A 245 -18.48 -12.93 -2.52
CA GLY A 245 -17.63 -13.72 -1.63
C GLY A 245 -18.07 -15.18 -1.64
N ASP A 246 -17.12 -16.09 -1.85
CA ASP A 246 -17.28 -17.53 -1.64
C ASP A 246 -16.17 -17.99 -0.70
N GLU A 247 -16.54 -18.69 0.37
CA GLU A 247 -15.64 -19.15 1.42
C GLU A 247 -15.60 -20.68 1.42
N ARG A 248 -14.38 -21.22 1.47
CA ARG A 248 -14.11 -22.65 1.53
C ARG A 248 -13.18 -22.93 2.68
N VAL A 249 -13.42 -24.05 3.35
CA VAL A 249 -12.47 -24.61 4.31
C VAL A 249 -11.51 -25.50 3.54
N LEU A 250 -10.22 -25.41 3.85
CA LEU A 250 -9.19 -26.25 3.26
C LEU A 250 -8.27 -26.81 4.33
N ASP A 251 -7.72 -27.97 4.02
CA ASP A 251 -6.67 -28.62 4.78
C ASP A 251 -5.41 -28.66 3.91
N THR A 252 -4.26 -28.42 4.52
CA THR A 252 -2.97 -28.47 3.84
C THR A 252 -2.30 -29.82 4.02
N ASP A 253 -1.63 -30.29 2.98
CA ASP A 253 -0.80 -31.49 3.03
C ASP A 253 0.45 -31.30 3.90
N ARG A 254 1.26 -32.37 4.02
CA ARG A 254 2.53 -32.33 4.78
C ARG A 254 3.58 -31.34 4.24
N GLN A 255 3.36 -30.78 3.04
CA GLN A 255 4.21 -29.76 2.44
C GLN A 255 3.60 -28.35 2.56
N GLY A 256 2.42 -28.23 3.18
CA GLY A 256 1.69 -26.97 3.30
C GLY A 256 0.96 -26.57 2.03
N LYS A 257 0.57 -27.53 1.19
CA LYS A 257 -0.14 -27.29 -0.07
C LYS A 257 -1.60 -27.69 0.02
N ALA A 258 -2.46 -26.95 -0.67
CA ALA A 258 -3.87 -27.29 -0.81
C ALA A 258 -4.40 -26.89 -2.20
N SER A 259 -5.14 -27.79 -2.84
CA SER A 259 -5.84 -27.50 -4.09
C SER A 259 -7.17 -26.81 -3.79
N LEU A 260 -7.45 -25.73 -4.52
CA LEU A 260 -8.66 -24.93 -4.38
C LEU A 260 -9.32 -24.77 -5.74
N SER A 261 -10.65 -24.87 -5.75
CA SER A 261 -11.49 -24.63 -6.92
C SER A 261 -12.68 -23.78 -6.51
N PHE A 262 -12.88 -22.67 -7.24
CA PHE A 262 -14.01 -21.78 -7.03
C PHE A 262 -14.76 -21.56 -8.36
N PRO A 263 -16.08 -21.73 -8.40
CA PRO A 263 -16.85 -21.37 -9.59
C PRO A 263 -16.91 -19.83 -9.74
N LEU A 264 -16.48 -19.29 -10.87
CA LEU A 264 -16.58 -17.85 -11.14
C LEU A 264 -17.95 -17.54 -11.77
N PRO A 265 -18.80 -16.71 -11.15
CA PRO A 265 -20.09 -16.35 -11.74
C PRO A 265 -19.92 -15.59 -13.07
N ALA A 266 -20.64 -16.01 -14.11
CA ALA A 266 -20.53 -15.45 -15.46
C ALA A 266 -21.08 -14.02 -15.58
N ASP A 267 -22.00 -13.63 -14.71
CA ASP A 267 -22.66 -12.33 -14.67
C ASP A 267 -21.79 -11.22 -14.04
N LEU A 268 -20.76 -11.61 -13.27
CA LEU A 268 -19.88 -10.68 -12.59
C LEU A 268 -18.82 -10.05 -13.52
N PRO A 269 -18.26 -8.89 -13.16
CA PRO A 269 -17.14 -8.31 -13.88
C PRO A 269 -15.84 -9.08 -13.59
N GLY A 270 -14.93 -9.10 -14.58
CA GLY A 270 -13.53 -9.43 -14.34
C GLY A 270 -12.77 -8.24 -13.71
N ASN A 271 -11.46 -8.39 -13.58
CA ASN A 271 -10.56 -7.36 -13.13
C ASN A 271 -10.60 -6.13 -14.04
N ARG A 272 -10.65 -4.97 -13.39
CA ARG A 272 -10.55 -3.63 -13.98
C ARG A 272 -9.65 -2.79 -13.08
N LEU A 273 -8.38 -3.18 -12.96
CA LEU A 273 -7.42 -2.56 -12.03
C LEU A 273 -7.04 -1.13 -12.43
N LEU A 274 -7.24 -0.78 -13.71
CA LEU A 274 -6.95 0.54 -14.26
C LEU A 274 -8.14 1.50 -14.19
N ASP A 275 -9.33 0.97 -13.85
CA ASP A 275 -10.54 1.77 -13.76
C ASP A 275 -10.55 2.65 -12.52
N THR A 276 -11.47 3.60 -12.56
CA THR A 276 -11.67 4.58 -11.51
C THR A 276 -13.14 4.57 -11.09
N PRO A 277 -13.49 3.90 -9.97
CA PRO A 277 -12.63 3.10 -9.08
C PRO A 277 -12.29 1.71 -9.65
N PRO A 278 -11.24 1.04 -9.15
CA PRO A 278 -10.89 -0.29 -9.60
C PRO A 278 -11.80 -1.37 -9.02
N THR A 279 -12.00 -2.42 -9.82
CA THR A 279 -12.67 -3.66 -9.41
C THR A 279 -11.72 -4.83 -9.61
N TYR A 280 -11.60 -5.72 -8.63
CA TYR A 280 -10.65 -6.84 -8.72
C TYR A 280 -11.03 -8.05 -7.89
N TRP A 281 -10.58 -9.20 -8.35
CA TRP A 281 -10.69 -10.48 -7.69
C TRP A 281 -9.49 -10.75 -6.79
N GLU A 282 -9.74 -11.29 -5.61
CA GLU A 282 -8.69 -11.73 -4.72
C GLU A 282 -9.06 -12.94 -3.88
N LEU A 283 -8.05 -13.75 -3.62
CA LEU A 283 -8.11 -14.88 -2.73
C LEU A 283 -7.47 -14.48 -1.40
N GLU A 284 -8.23 -14.55 -0.33
CA GLU A 284 -7.73 -14.38 1.04
C GLU A 284 -7.67 -15.75 1.71
N VAL A 285 -6.54 -16.09 2.31
CA VAL A 285 -6.37 -17.32 3.09
C VAL A 285 -6.04 -16.94 4.52
N ARG A 286 -6.80 -17.46 5.48
CA ARG A 286 -6.67 -17.22 6.91
C ARG A 286 -6.39 -18.50 7.67
N ALA A 287 -5.53 -18.40 8.68
CA ALA A 287 -5.35 -19.46 9.67
C ALA A 287 -5.19 -18.83 11.06
N ALA A 288 -6.06 -19.21 11.99
CA ALA A 288 -5.99 -18.78 13.39
C ALA A 288 -4.90 -19.58 14.11
N ARG A 289 -3.93 -18.89 14.73
CA ARG A 289 -2.83 -19.53 15.46
C ARG A 289 -2.51 -18.77 16.74
N PRO A 290 -2.09 -19.48 17.82
CA PRO A 290 -1.56 -18.81 19.01
C PRO A 290 -0.45 -17.81 18.64
N GLY A 291 -0.58 -16.57 19.06
CA GLY A 291 0.32 -15.46 18.72
C GLY A 291 -0.17 -14.65 17.51
N VAL A 292 0.51 -14.79 16.37
CA VAL A 292 0.23 -13.99 15.16
C VAL A 292 -0.53 -14.83 14.16
N ASP A 293 -1.78 -14.48 13.87
CA ASP A 293 -2.57 -15.15 12.84
C ASP A 293 -1.96 -14.99 11.44
N TYR A 294 -2.16 -16.01 10.62
CA TYR A 294 -1.83 -15.96 9.20
C TYR A 294 -2.99 -15.31 8.44
N VAL A 295 -2.67 -14.30 7.64
CA VAL A 295 -3.57 -13.71 6.65
C VAL A 295 -2.75 -13.43 5.40
N GLY A 296 -3.00 -14.21 4.34
CA GLY A 296 -2.41 -14.03 3.02
C GLY A 296 -3.46 -13.56 2.03
N THR A 297 -3.18 -12.49 1.30
CA THR A 297 -4.06 -11.96 0.26
C THR A 297 -3.34 -12.03 -1.09
N PHE A 298 -4.00 -12.62 -2.07
CA PHE A 298 -3.46 -12.86 -3.40
C PHE A 298 -4.39 -12.24 -4.45
N LEU A 299 -3.87 -11.37 -5.30
CA LEU A 299 -4.62 -10.81 -6.42
C LEU A 299 -4.80 -11.89 -7.51
N MET A 300 -6.04 -12.15 -7.95
CA MET A 300 -6.35 -13.23 -8.88
C MET A 300 -6.57 -12.68 -10.30
N PRO A 301 -5.97 -13.24 -11.37
CA PRO A 301 -6.07 -12.74 -12.74
C PRO A 301 -7.36 -13.21 -13.42
N VAL A 302 -8.50 -12.75 -12.93
CA VAL A 302 -9.82 -13.08 -13.48
C VAL A 302 -10.27 -11.98 -14.43
N TYR A 303 -10.65 -12.32 -15.66
CA TYR A 303 -11.02 -11.37 -16.71
C TYR A 303 -12.32 -11.78 -17.41
N ARG A 304 -12.85 -10.91 -18.26
CA ARG A 304 -13.89 -11.30 -19.22
C ARG A 304 -13.22 -11.78 -20.50
N ALA A 305 -13.75 -12.86 -21.08
CA ALA A 305 -13.36 -13.26 -22.43
C ALA A 305 -13.74 -12.13 -23.40
N ALA A 306 -12.94 -11.93 -24.45
CA ALA A 306 -13.37 -11.09 -25.57
C ALA A 306 -14.66 -11.70 -26.13
N ALA A 307 -15.68 -10.87 -26.37
CA ALA A 307 -16.88 -11.34 -27.04
C ALA A 307 -16.48 -11.88 -28.42
N SER A 308 -16.57 -13.19 -28.60
CA SER A 308 -16.42 -13.88 -29.89
C SER A 308 -17.67 -13.69 -30.74
#